data_AF-A0A392RXS8-F1
#
_entry.id   AF-A0A392RXS8-F1
#
_cell.length_a   1.000
_cell.length_b   1.000
_cell.length_c   1.000
_cell.angle_alpha   90.00
_cell.angle_beta   90.00
_cell.angle_gamma   90.00
#
_symmetry.space_group_name_H-M   'P 1'
#
loop_
_entity.id
_entity.type
_entity.pdbx_description
1 polymer ?
#
loop_
_entity_poly.entity_id
_entity_poly.type
_entity_poly.pdbx_seq_one_letter_code
_entity_poly.pdbx_strand_id
1 'polypeptide(L)'
;IDDLAQMQHFTQGLREQTRMLLDASAGGSLKNKNETEAKELIEAMAQNEYMVLNDRGAKKKAGRIELDTQTTLLAQSKLMNTQM
;
A
#
# COMPACT_ATOMS: atom_id res chain seq x y z
N ILE A 1 23.90 2.35 19.51
CA ILE A 1 23.19 1.07 19.24
C ILE A 1 23.43 0.80 17.76
N ASP A 2 24.01 -0.36 17.43
CA ASP A 2 24.24 -0.80 16.05
C ASP A 2 22.92 -0.88 15.26
N ASP A 3 22.93 -0.59 13.95
CA ASP A 3 21.70 -0.48 13.14
C ASP A 3 20.94 -1.81 13.08
N LEU A 4 21.68 -2.92 13.08
CA LEU A 4 21.10 -4.26 13.20
C LEU A 4 20.38 -4.46 14.54
N ALA A 5 20.95 -3.95 15.63
CA ALA A 5 20.33 -4.03 16.96
C ALA A 5 19.08 -3.14 17.05
N GLN A 6 19.09 -1.94 16.43
CA GLN A 6 17.90 -1.09 16.35
C GLN A 6 16.75 -1.77 15.62
N MET A 7 17.04 -2.41 14.48
CA MET A 7 16.05 -3.17 13.71
C MET A 7 15.49 -4.37 14.48
N GLN A 8 16.32 -5.05 15.28
CA GLN A 8 15.85 -6.13 16.14
C GLN A 8 14.92 -5.63 17.24
N HIS A 9 15.26 -4.52 17.90
CA HIS A 9 14.38 -3.93 18.91
C HIS A 9 13.05 -3.47 18.31
N PHE A 10 13.09 -2.85 17.13
CA PHE A 10 11.89 -2.46 16.39
C PHE A 10 11.01 -3.69 16.09
N THR A 11 11.56 -4.72 15.46
CA THR A 11 10.80 -5.93 15.07
C THR A 11 10.28 -6.74 16.26
N GLN A 12 10.97 -6.73 17.39
CA GLN A 12 10.50 -7.34 18.64
C GLN A 12 9.36 -6.55 19.30
N GLY A 13 9.32 -5.23 19.11
CA GLY A 13 8.24 -4.37 19.62
C GLY A 13 6.94 -4.45 18.81
N LEU A 14 6.96 -5.07 17.63
CA LEU A 14 5.77 -5.23 16.79
C LEU A 14 4.86 -6.34 17.32
N ARG A 15 3.55 -6.15 17.13
CA ARG A 15 2.56 -7.23 17.31
C ARG A 15 2.84 -8.35 16.30
N GLU A 16 2.54 -9.60 16.68
CA GLU A 16 2.82 -10.77 15.84
C GLU A 16 2.26 -10.65 14.42
N GLN A 17 1.02 -10.16 14.29
CA GLN A 17 0.38 -9.95 12.99
C GLN A 17 1.14 -8.93 12.12
N THR A 18 1.57 -7.81 12.71
CA THR A 18 2.33 -6.77 12.01
C THR A 18 3.70 -7.30 11.60
N ARG A 19 4.34 -8.11 12.46
CA ARG A 19 5.63 -8.75 12.14
C ARG A 19 5.49 -9.73 10.98
N MET A 20 4.45 -10.57 10.96
CA MET A 20 4.18 -11.49 9.86
C MET A 20 3.94 -10.76 8.54
N LEU A 21 3.17 -9.67 8.55
CA LEU A 21 2.93 -8.87 7.36
C LEU A 21 4.22 -8.24 6.84
N LEU A 22 5.03 -7.70 7.74
CA LEU A 22 6.33 -7.10 7.43
C LEU A 22 7.30 -8.12 6.81
N ASP A 23 7.40 -9.32 7.38
CA ASP A 23 8.21 -10.40 6.82
C ASP A 23 7.67 -10.87 5.45
N ALA A 24 6.35 -10.98 5.28
CA ALA A 24 5.76 -11.32 3.99
C ALA A 24 6.07 -10.24 2.92
N SER A 25 5.93 -8.97 3.27
CA SER A 25 6.24 -7.83 2.38
C SER A 25 7.73 -7.70 2.06
N ALA A 26 8.61 -8.13 2.97
CA ALA A 26 10.06 -8.20 2.72
C ALA A 26 10.46 -9.40 1.83
N GLY A 27 9.54 -10.34 1.56
CA GLY A 27 9.83 -11.59 0.84
C GLY A 27 10.56 -12.63 1.70
N GLY A 28 10.46 -12.53 3.02
CA GLY A 28 11.20 -13.31 4.00
C GLY A 28 11.48 -12.49 5.26
N SER A 29 12.35 -12.97 6.15
CA SER A 29 12.67 -12.21 7.37
C SER A 29 13.24 -10.83 7.05
N LEU A 30 12.68 -9.77 7.64
CA LEU A 30 13.20 -8.40 7.50
C LEU A 30 14.67 -8.29 7.92
N LYS A 31 15.13 -9.17 8.82
CA LYS A 31 16.52 -9.23 9.27
C LYS A 31 17.53 -9.55 8.17
N ASN A 32 17.07 -10.06 7.02
CA ASN A 32 17.91 -10.35 5.87
C ASN A 32 18.06 -9.15 4.92
N LYS A 33 17.33 -8.06 5.18
CA LYS A 33 17.39 -6.81 4.42
C LYS A 33 18.47 -5.90 4.97
N ASN A 34 19.08 -5.11 4.10
CA ASN A 34 19.94 -4.03 4.56
C ASN A 34 19.10 -2.89 5.18
N GLU A 35 19.75 -1.96 5.88
CA GLU A 35 19.08 -0.89 6.60
C GLU A 35 18.20 -0.02 5.69
N THR A 36 18.71 0.33 4.51
CA THR A 36 18.00 1.15 3.52
C THR A 36 16.74 0.46 3.03
N GLU A 37 16.84 -0.79 2.59
CA GLU A 37 15.70 -1.59 2.14
C GLU A 37 14.64 -1.74 3.25
N ALA A 38 15.08 -1.94 4.48
CA ALA A 38 14.18 -2.10 5.61
C ALA A 38 13.42 -0.81 5.92
N LYS A 39 14.10 0.35 5.87
CA LYS A 39 13.48 1.67 6.05
C LYS A 39 12.47 1.96 4.95
N GLU A 40 12.86 1.80 3.68
CA GLU A 40 11.98 2.01 2.53
C GLU A 40 10.72 1.14 2.62
N LEU A 41 10.86 -0.12 3.02
CA LEU A 41 9.72 -1.01 3.20
C LEU A 41 8.77 -0.54 4.31
N ILE A 42 9.30 -0.14 5.46
CA ILE A 42 8.49 0.36 6.58
C ILE A 42 7.75 1.63 6.18
N GLU A 43 8.42 2.56 5.48
CA GLU A 43 7.80 3.78 4.96
C GLU A 43 6.70 3.47 3.95
N ALA A 44 6.95 2.55 3.00
CA ALA A 44 5.95 2.13 2.02
C ALA A 44 4.74 1.47 2.69
N MET A 45 4.94 0.65 3.73
CA MET A 45 3.85 0.05 4.48
C MET A 45 3.04 1.09 5.26
N ALA A 46 3.69 2.07 5.90
CA ALA A 46 3.01 3.17 6.59
C ALA A 46 2.19 4.05 5.62
N GLN A 47 2.74 4.34 4.43
CA GLN A 47 2.03 5.07 3.38
C GLN A 47 0.84 4.26 2.81
N ASN A 48 1.01 2.95 2.62
CA ASN A 48 -0.07 2.07 2.16
C ASN A 48 -1.21 1.97 3.18
N GLU A 49 -0.91 1.86 4.48
CA GLU A 49 -1.94 1.89 5.53
C GLU A 49 -2.71 3.21 5.54
N TYR A 50 -2.00 4.33 5.37
CA TYR A 50 -2.62 5.65 5.25
C TYR A 50 -3.52 5.75 4.01
N MET A 51 -3.07 5.25 2.85
CA MET A 51 -3.87 5.23 1.62
C MET A 51 -5.10 4.32 1.74
N VAL A 52 -4.97 3.13 2.35
CA VAL A 52 -6.11 2.23 2.58
C VAL A 52 -7.12 2.85 3.53
N LEU A 53 -6.70 3.56 4.57
CA LEU A 53 -7.61 4.29 5.47
C LEU A 53 -8.30 5.45 4.73
N ASN A 54 -7.56 6.18 3.90
CA ASN A 54 -8.10 7.32 3.15
C ASN A 54 -9.04 6.87 2.01
N ASP A 55 -8.71 5.78 1.32
CA ASP A 55 -9.51 5.17 0.24
C ASP A 55 -10.73 4.41 0.80
N ARG A 56 -10.69 3.95 2.05
CA ARG A 56 -11.87 3.46 2.80
C ARG A 56 -12.73 4.59 3.38
N GLY A 57 -12.17 5.80 3.53
CA GLY A 57 -12.91 7.01 3.92
C GLY A 57 -13.78 7.54 2.79
N ALA A 58 -13.33 7.39 1.54
CA ALA A 58 -14.21 7.44 0.39
C ALA A 58 -15.08 6.17 0.44
N LYS A 59 -16.38 6.32 0.70
CA LYS A 59 -17.35 5.23 0.64
C LYS A 59 -17.38 4.67 -0.79
N LYS A 60 -16.44 3.81 -1.17
CA LYS A 60 -16.52 3.01 -2.39
C LYS A 60 -17.68 2.06 -2.20
N LYS A 61 -18.85 2.45 -2.73
CA LYS A 61 -19.97 1.54 -2.91
C LYS A 61 -19.42 0.34 -3.68
N ALA A 62 -19.40 -0.82 -3.03
CA ALA A 62 -19.01 -2.07 -3.64
C ALA A 62 -19.75 -2.21 -4.99
N GLY A 63 -18.98 -2.31 -6.09
CA GLY A 63 -19.51 -2.47 -7.44
C GLY A 63 -19.29 -1.29 -8.41
N ARG A 64 -18.73 -0.16 -7.99
CA ARG A 64 -18.43 0.96 -8.91
C ARG A 64 -16.93 1.15 -9.08
N ILE A 65 -16.40 0.77 -10.25
CA ILE A 65 -15.10 1.27 -10.72
C ILE A 65 -15.33 2.75 -11.03
N GLU A 66 -14.87 3.63 -10.14
CA GLU A 66 -14.82 5.06 -10.44
C GLU A 66 -13.70 5.27 -11.46
N LEU A 67 -14.09 5.25 -12.74
CA LEU A 67 -13.22 5.73 -13.82
C LEU A 67 -12.99 7.22 -13.59
N ASP A 68 -11.76 7.67 -13.82
CA ASP A 68 -11.43 9.08 -13.73
C ASP A 68 -12.38 9.91 -14.64
N THR A 69 -12.57 11.18 -14.31
CA THR A 69 -13.54 12.05 -14.99
C THR A 69 -13.20 12.23 -16.47
N GLN A 70 -11.91 12.22 -16.85
CA GLN A 70 -11.49 12.32 -18.25
C GLN A 70 -11.85 11.05 -19.03
N THR A 71 -11.60 9.87 -18.47
CA THR A 71 -11.94 8.57 -19.04
C THR A 71 -13.45 8.40 -19.16
N THR A 72 -14.22 8.92 -18.18
CA THR A 72 -15.69 8.92 -18.24
C THR A 72 -16.21 9.79 -19.39
N LEU A 73 -15.68 11.00 -19.56
CA LEU A 73 -16.06 11.90 -20.65
C LEU A 73 -15.65 11.34 -22.03
N LEU A 74 -14.45 10.75 -22.14
CA LEU A 74 -13.97 10.10 -23.35
C LEU A 74 -14.83 8.89 -23.73
N ALA A 75 -15.20 8.04 -22.76
CA ALA A 75 -16.08 6.90 -22.98
C ALA A 75 -17.48 7.34 -23.44
N GLN A 76 -18.03 8.40 -22.82
CA GLN A 76 -19.32 8.96 -23.20
C GLN A 76 -19.30 9.54 -24.63
N SER A 77 -18.27 10.30 -24.98
CA SER A 77 -18.10 10.85 -26.34
C SER A 77 -17.98 9.73 -27.39
N LYS A 78 -17.23 8.66 -27.10
CA LYS A 78 -17.14 7.49 -27.98
C LYS A 78 -18.48 6.80 -28.14
N LEU A 79 -19.23 6.58 -27.06
CA LEU A 79 -20.57 5.97 -27.13
C LEU A 79 -21.55 6.80 -27.97
N MET A 80 -21.57 8.12 -27.80
CA MET A 80 -22.39 9.01 -28.62
C MET A 80 -22.03 8.97 -30.11
N ASN A 81 -20.73 8.86 -30.42
CA ASN A 81 -20.26 8.76 -31.81
C ASN A 81 -20.44 7.36 -32.42
N THR A 82 -20.76 6.33 -31.63
CA THR A 82 -20.99 4.96 -32.12
C THR A 82 -22.48 4.67 -32.33
N GLN A 83 -23.38 5.60 -31.97
CA GLN A 83 -24.83 5.51 -32.17
C GLN A 83 -25.37 6.40 -33.30
N MET A 84 -24.47 7.05 -34.06
CA MET A 84 -24.76 7.62 -35.39
C MET A 84 -24.27 6.68 -36.48
#